data_AF-A0A1F9R9E3-F1
#
_entry.id   AF-A0A1F9R9E3-F1
#
_cell.length_a   1.000
_cell.length_b   1.000
_cell.length_c   1.000
_cell.angle_alpha   90.00
_cell.angle_beta   90.00
_cell.angle_gamma   90.00
#
_symmetry.space_group_name_H-M   'P 1'
#
loop_
_entity.id
_entity.type
_entity.pdbx_description
1 polymer ?
#
loop_
_entity_poly.entity_id
_entity_poly.type
_entity_poly.pdbx_seq_one_letter_code
_entity_poly.pdbx_strand_id
1 'polypeptide(L)'
;MTENSTENGPVGVGGWLRLLVILLMGVGPVVTVAALGWAVLIQVKLIGLKPLALLGDALMLGLVYLSFTAGRDLKDLKPGAVKKAKLFFEAAMGMTVLTGVYMGNYAVFSGIGHVALLQVIEASVGFLIYSLAWHSYLSNSVRVRNTYR
;
A
#
# COMPACT_ATOMS: atom_id res chain seq x y z
N MET A 1 42.27 15.85 17.55
CA MET A 1 40.94 16.21 17.00
C MET A 1 40.57 15.10 16.05
N THR A 2 39.67 14.21 16.47
CA THR A 2 39.25 13.03 15.73
C THR A 2 38.18 13.43 14.71
N GLU A 3 38.54 13.34 13.43
CA GLU A 3 37.58 13.30 12.33
C GLU A 3 36.75 12.02 12.45
N ASN A 4 35.53 12.14 13.00
CA ASN A 4 34.51 11.13 12.85
C ASN A 4 33.91 11.28 11.45
N SER A 5 34.50 10.60 10.48
CA SER A 5 33.90 10.41 9.16
C SER A 5 32.58 9.66 9.32
N THR A 6 31.49 10.40 9.16
CA THR A 6 30.10 9.94 9.09
C THR A 6 29.80 9.17 7.79
N GLU A 7 30.78 8.49 7.20
CA GLU A 7 30.64 7.79 5.92
C GLU A 7 30.03 6.39 6.02
N ASN A 8 29.85 5.85 7.23
CA ASN A 8 29.24 4.54 7.41
C ASN A 8 27.93 4.66 8.21
N GLY A 9 26.90 5.26 7.60
CA GLY A 9 25.53 4.99 8.03
C GLY A 9 25.31 3.47 8.06
N PRO A 10 24.57 2.91 9.05
CA PRO A 10 24.64 1.49 9.38
C PRO A 10 24.46 0.59 8.17
N VAL A 11 25.58 0.01 7.74
CA VAL A 11 25.72 -0.95 6.65
C VAL A 11 24.97 -2.22 7.09
N GLY A 12 23.69 -2.31 6.71
CA GLY A 12 22.82 -3.42 7.12
C GLY A 12 21.33 -3.08 7.29
N VAL A 13 20.94 -1.79 7.20
CA VAL A 13 19.52 -1.37 7.17
C VAL A 13 18.96 -1.35 5.73
N GLY A 14 19.85 -1.25 4.74
CA GLY A 14 19.49 -1.00 3.35
C GLY A 14 18.67 -2.09 2.68
N GLY A 15 18.84 -3.38 3.00
CA GLY A 15 18.19 -4.47 2.25
C GLY A 15 16.66 -4.40 2.28
N TRP A 16 16.08 -4.53 3.47
CA TRP A 16 14.63 -4.51 3.66
C TRP A 16 14.00 -3.14 3.34
N LEU A 17 14.70 -2.05 3.67
CA LEU A 17 14.22 -0.71 3.38
C LEU A 17 14.25 -0.41 1.88
N ARG A 18 15.28 -0.87 1.14
CA ARG A 18 15.33 -0.77 -0.33
C ARG A 18 14.24 -1.62 -0.97
N LEU A 19 14.01 -2.83 -0.45
CA LEU A 19 12.89 -3.67 -0.90
C LEU A 19 11.56 -2.92 -0.73
N LEU A 20 11.32 -2.34 0.44
CA LEU A 20 10.13 -1.52 0.70
C LEU A 20 10.01 -0.35 -0.29
N VAL A 21 11.09 0.38 -0.54
CA VAL A 21 11.10 1.50 -1.51
C VAL A 21 10.73 1.00 -2.92
N ILE A 22 11.28 -0.13 -3.36
CA ILE A 22 10.95 -0.75 -4.66
C ILE A 22 9.47 -1.15 -4.71
N LEU A 23 8.95 -1.72 -3.61
CA LEU A 23 7.55 -2.11 -3.52
C LEU A 23 6.62 -0.89 -3.58
N LEU A 24 6.98 0.21 -2.91
CA LEU A 24 6.17 1.42 -2.85
C LEU A 24 6.21 2.26 -4.15
N MET A 25 7.35 2.34 -4.81
CA MET A 25 7.52 3.18 -6.01
C MET A 25 7.35 2.42 -7.33
N GLY A 26 7.57 1.11 -7.32
CA GLY A 26 7.51 0.27 -8.52
C GLY A 26 6.31 -0.67 -8.48
N VAL A 27 6.40 -1.74 -7.68
CA VAL A 27 5.45 -2.85 -7.73
C VAL A 27 4.02 -2.40 -7.40
N GLY A 28 3.83 -1.65 -6.32
CA GLY A 28 2.52 -1.15 -5.89
C GLY A 28 1.82 -0.33 -6.98
N PRO A 29 2.41 0.78 -7.46
CA PRO A 29 1.84 1.58 -8.54
C PRO A 29 1.49 0.77 -9.80
N VAL A 30 2.37 -0.14 -10.24
CA VAL A 30 2.13 -0.98 -11.43
C VAL A 30 0.93 -1.90 -11.22
N VAL A 31 0.87 -2.59 -10.08
CA VAL A 31 -0.25 -3.49 -9.73
C VAL A 31 -1.56 -2.70 -9.66
N THR A 32 -1.57 -1.53 -9.03
CA THR A 32 -2.80 -0.72 -8.92
C THR A 32 -3.24 -0.18 -10.29
N VAL A 33 -2.32 0.28 -11.14
CA VAL A 33 -2.67 0.74 -12.50
C VAL A 33 -3.24 -0.41 -13.34
N ALA A 34 -2.65 -1.62 -13.25
CA ALA A 34 -3.19 -2.79 -13.92
C ALA A 34 -4.61 -3.15 -13.42
N ALA A 35 -4.83 -3.09 -12.10
CA ALA A 35 -6.13 -3.32 -11.50
C ALA A 35 -7.17 -2.27 -11.93
N LEU A 36 -6.80 -1.00 -11.99
CA LEU A 36 -7.66 0.09 -12.48
C LEU A 36 -8.01 -0.09 -13.96
N GLY A 37 -7.05 -0.48 -14.80
CA GLY A 37 -7.30 -0.79 -16.20
C GLY A 37 -8.36 -1.88 -16.37
N TRP A 38 -8.28 -2.93 -15.56
CA TRP A 38 -9.29 -3.99 -15.53
C TRP A 38 -10.65 -3.50 -15.00
N ALA A 39 -10.65 -2.69 -13.94
CA ALA A 39 -11.86 -2.13 -13.36
C ALA A 39 -12.63 -1.26 -14.37
N VAL A 40 -11.95 -0.39 -15.11
CA VAL A 40 -12.56 0.47 -16.14
C VAL A 40 -13.29 -0.36 -17.20
N LEU A 41 -12.71 -1.48 -17.65
CA LEU A 41 -13.35 -2.36 -18.64
C LEU A 41 -14.66 -2.98 -18.11
N ILE A 42 -14.72 -3.29 -16.82
CA ILE A 42 -15.92 -3.85 -16.17
C ILE A 42 -16.96 -2.77 -15.93
N GLN A 43 -16.54 -1.56 -15.55
CA GLN A 43 -17.45 -0.44 -15.22
C GLN A 43 -18.33 0.01 -16.38
N VAL A 44 -17.93 -0.22 -17.63
CA VAL A 44 -18.77 0.05 -18.82
C VAL A 44 -20.11 -0.69 -18.72
N LYS A 45 -20.15 -1.84 -18.05
CA LYS A 45 -21.34 -2.69 -17.89
C LYS A 45 -22.16 -2.40 -16.62
N LEU A 46 -21.67 -1.55 -15.72
CA LEU A 46 -22.34 -1.23 -14.46
C LEU A 46 -23.21 0.03 -14.61
N ILE A 47 -24.48 -0.14 -14.99
CA ILE A 47 -25.46 0.95 -15.07
C ILE A 47 -25.93 1.29 -13.65
N GLY A 48 -25.76 2.54 -13.21
CA GLY A 48 -26.20 3.05 -11.89
C GLY A 48 -25.14 3.10 -10.78
N LEU A 49 -24.09 2.26 -10.83
CA LEU A 49 -23.01 2.25 -9.84
C LEU A 49 -21.77 3.08 -10.24
N LYS A 50 -21.81 3.73 -11.41
CA LYS A 50 -20.67 4.50 -11.95
C LYS A 50 -20.10 5.56 -10.98
N PRO A 51 -20.91 6.38 -10.28
CA PRO A 51 -20.35 7.39 -9.39
C PRO A 51 -19.53 6.80 -8.23
N LEU A 52 -19.99 5.69 -7.66
CA LEU A 52 -19.29 5.00 -6.57
C LEU A 52 -18.01 4.33 -7.08
N ALA A 53 -18.06 3.74 -8.28
CA ALA A 53 -16.90 3.13 -8.92
C ALA A 53 -15.80 4.17 -9.21
N LEU A 54 -16.18 5.34 -9.75
CA LEU A 54 -15.25 6.45 -9.99
C LEU A 54 -14.62 6.99 -8.70
N LEU A 55 -15.39 7.06 -7.60
CA LEU A 55 -14.84 7.44 -6.30
C LEU A 55 -13.81 6.41 -5.81
N GLY A 56 -14.11 5.12 -5.97
CA GLY A 56 -13.17 4.03 -5.67
C GLY A 56 -11.87 4.14 -6.47
N ASP A 57 -11.96 4.40 -7.76
CA ASP A 57 -10.79 4.58 -8.64
C ASP A 57 -9.96 5.80 -8.22
N ALA A 58 -10.61 6.91 -7.87
CA ALA A 58 -9.94 8.11 -7.38
C ALA A 58 -9.19 7.85 -6.06
N LEU A 59 -9.78 7.08 -5.14
CA LEU A 59 -9.12 6.69 -3.89
C LEU A 59 -7.91 5.76 -4.14
N MET A 60 -8.02 4.82 -5.08
CA MET A 60 -6.91 3.96 -5.48
C MET A 60 -5.76 4.77 -6.10
N LEU A 61 -6.06 5.74 -6.97
CA LEU A 61 -5.04 6.66 -7.50
C LEU A 61 -4.40 7.51 -6.40
N GLY A 62 -5.20 7.97 -5.44
CA GLY A 62 -4.70 8.66 -4.25
C GLY A 62 -3.74 7.79 -3.43
N LEU A 63 -4.07 6.51 -3.24
CA LEU A 63 -3.18 5.54 -2.60
C LEU A 63 -1.89 5.31 -3.38
N VAL A 64 -1.95 5.25 -4.72
CA VAL A 64 -0.74 5.15 -5.56
C VAL A 64 0.16 6.36 -5.37
N TYR A 65 -0.42 7.56 -5.38
CA TYR A 65 0.31 8.79 -5.13
C TYR A 65 0.95 8.81 -3.73
N LEU A 66 0.20 8.41 -2.70
CA LEU A 66 0.72 8.28 -1.33
C LEU A 66 1.83 7.22 -1.23
N SER A 67 1.67 6.07 -1.88
CA SER A 67 2.68 5.01 -1.96
C SER A 67 3.96 5.54 -2.57
N PHE A 68 3.87 6.18 -3.74
CA PHE A 68 5.02 6.69 -4.46
C PHE A 68 5.74 7.80 -3.69
N THR A 69 4.99 8.75 -3.12
CA THR A 69 5.57 9.85 -2.32
C THR A 69 6.20 9.35 -1.02
N ALA A 70 5.58 8.38 -0.33
CA ALA A 70 6.18 7.73 0.83
C ALA A 70 7.48 6.99 0.44
N GLY A 71 7.47 6.22 -0.65
CA GLY A 71 8.64 5.52 -1.15
C GLY A 71 9.77 6.47 -1.55
N ARG A 72 9.44 7.58 -2.21
CA ARG A 72 10.41 8.63 -2.56
C ARG A 72 11.00 9.30 -1.33
N ASP A 73 10.17 9.67 -0.35
CA ASP A 73 10.65 10.32 0.87
C ASP A 73 11.52 9.38 1.72
N LEU A 74 11.21 8.07 1.71
CA LEU A 74 12.08 7.04 2.29
C LEU A 74 13.42 6.96 1.52
N LYS A 75 13.38 6.92 0.19
CA LYS A 75 14.59 6.90 -0.65
C LYS A 75 15.49 8.12 -0.42
N ASP A 76 14.90 9.30 -0.30
CA ASP A 76 15.58 10.58 -0.12
C ASP A 76 15.98 10.84 1.35
N LEU A 77 15.73 9.89 2.26
CA LEU A 77 16.05 9.99 3.70
C LEU A 77 15.46 11.24 4.37
N LYS A 78 14.25 11.66 3.96
CA LYS A 78 13.66 12.89 4.49
C LYS A 78 13.18 12.73 5.94
N PRO A 79 13.25 13.82 6.74
CA PRO A 79 12.66 13.81 8.08
C PRO A 79 11.15 13.55 7.99
N GLY A 80 10.65 12.63 8.81
CA GLY A 80 9.23 12.25 8.81
C GLY A 80 8.80 11.29 7.69
N ALA A 81 9.71 10.80 6.85
CA ALA A 81 9.38 9.82 5.79
C ALA A 81 8.70 8.56 6.36
N VAL A 82 9.19 8.06 7.51
CA VAL A 82 8.59 6.91 8.21
C VAL A 82 7.14 7.17 8.62
N LYS A 83 6.83 8.38 9.08
CA LYS A 83 5.46 8.76 9.46
C LYS A 83 4.52 8.72 8.24
N LYS A 84 4.97 9.23 7.10
CA LYS A 84 4.20 9.17 5.85
C LYS A 84 4.01 7.74 5.36
N ALA A 85 5.05 6.92 5.40
CA ALA A 85 4.96 5.51 5.02
C ALA A 85 3.99 4.73 5.92
N LYS A 86 4.00 4.98 7.23
CA LYS A 86 3.02 4.40 8.15
C LYS A 86 1.60 4.83 7.83
N LEU A 87 1.37 6.13 7.58
CA LEU A 87 0.07 6.65 7.19
C LEU A 87 -0.43 6.00 5.90
N PHE A 88 0.46 5.77 4.93
CA PHE A 88 0.13 5.02 3.73
C PHE A 88 -0.37 3.61 4.06
N PHE A 89 0.36 2.85 4.90
CA PHE A 89 -0.07 1.51 5.29
C PHE A 89 -1.39 1.50 6.08
N GLU A 90 -1.61 2.49 6.95
CA GLU A 90 -2.88 2.67 7.66
C GLU A 90 -4.04 2.93 6.70
N ALA A 91 -3.84 3.85 5.73
CA ALA A 91 -4.82 4.12 4.69
C ALA A 91 -5.09 2.89 3.80
N ALA A 92 -4.03 2.14 3.44
CA ALA A 92 -4.13 0.94 2.64
C ALA A 92 -4.92 -0.18 3.36
N MET A 93 -4.69 -0.36 4.67
CA MET A 93 -5.48 -1.28 5.49
C MET A 93 -6.94 -0.85 5.58
N GLY A 94 -7.22 0.43 5.84
CA GLY A 94 -8.58 0.96 5.88
C GLY A 94 -9.33 0.74 4.57
N MET A 95 -8.69 1.03 3.43
CA MET A 95 -9.25 0.78 2.10
C MET A 95 -9.49 -0.71 1.83
N THR A 96 -8.61 -1.59 2.31
CA THR A 96 -8.77 -3.04 2.17
C THR A 96 -9.97 -3.55 2.94
N VAL A 97 -10.17 -3.09 4.18
CA VAL A 97 -11.36 -3.44 4.98
C VAL A 97 -12.64 -2.93 4.31
N LEU A 98 -12.66 -1.67 3.87
CA LEU A 98 -13.82 -1.09 3.20
C LEU A 98 -14.18 -1.85 1.91
N THR A 99 -13.17 -2.15 1.09
CA THR A 99 -13.36 -2.89 -0.16
C THR A 99 -13.80 -4.32 0.10
N GLY A 100 -13.21 -4.99 1.09
CA GLY A 100 -13.57 -6.35 1.50
C GLY A 100 -15.01 -6.45 1.99
N VAL A 101 -15.46 -5.51 2.83
CA VAL A 101 -16.86 -5.45 3.30
C VAL A 101 -17.81 -5.17 2.14
N TYR A 102 -17.46 -4.23 1.25
CA TYR A 102 -18.29 -3.90 0.10
C TYR A 102 -18.44 -5.08 -0.87
N MET A 103 -17.32 -5.70 -1.24
CA MET A 103 -17.30 -6.85 -2.16
C MET A 103 -17.94 -8.09 -1.52
N GLY A 104 -17.78 -8.28 -0.22
CA GLY A 104 -18.46 -9.33 0.53
C GLY A 104 -19.98 -9.19 0.49
N ASN A 105 -20.50 -7.99 0.77
CA ASN A 105 -21.93 -7.70 0.63
C ASN A 105 -22.39 -7.90 -0.82
N TYR A 106 -21.67 -7.33 -1.79
CA TYR A 106 -22.02 -7.49 -3.19
C TYR A 106 -22.09 -8.96 -3.58
N ALA A 107 -21.10 -9.79 -3.21
CA ALA A 107 -21.08 -11.20 -3.55
C ALA A 107 -22.26 -11.99 -2.95
N VAL A 108 -22.60 -11.73 -1.68
CA VAL A 108 -23.74 -12.36 -1.00
C VAL A 108 -25.07 -12.00 -1.69
N PHE A 109 -25.27 -10.73 -2.06
CA PHE A 109 -26.54 -10.27 -2.64
C PHE A 109 -26.68 -10.49 -4.15
N SER A 110 -25.57 -10.59 -4.89
CA SER A 110 -25.58 -10.78 -6.35
C SER A 110 -25.46 -12.25 -6.78
N GLY A 111 -25.39 -13.19 -5.82
CA GLY A 111 -25.26 -14.62 -6.12
C GLY A 111 -23.92 -14.99 -6.76
N ILE A 112 -22.89 -14.16 -6.58
CA ILE A 112 -21.53 -14.47 -7.03
C ILE A 112 -21.06 -15.72 -6.29
N GLY A 113 -20.66 -16.74 -7.04
CA GLY A 113 -20.30 -18.04 -6.50
C GLY A 113 -19.23 -17.97 -5.42
N HIS A 114 -19.30 -18.89 -4.45
CA HIS A 114 -18.43 -18.97 -3.28
C HIS A 114 -16.92 -18.86 -3.57
N VAL A 115 -16.49 -19.30 -4.76
CA VAL A 115 -15.10 -19.23 -5.23
C VAL A 115 -14.61 -17.78 -5.35
N ALA A 116 -15.41 -16.88 -5.92
CA ALA A 116 -15.00 -15.48 -6.10
C ALA A 116 -15.00 -14.72 -4.77
N LEU A 117 -15.91 -15.04 -3.85
CA LEU A 117 -15.88 -14.50 -2.49
C LEU A 117 -14.61 -14.93 -1.74
N LEU A 118 -14.25 -16.22 -1.83
CA LEU A 118 -13.04 -16.75 -1.18
C LEU A 118 -11.77 -16.06 -1.69
N GLN A 119 -11.68 -15.83 -3.01
CA GLN A 119 -10.55 -15.11 -3.61
C GLN A 119 -10.42 -13.67 -3.11
N VAL A 120 -11.54 -12.95 -2.97
CA VAL A 120 -11.54 -11.59 -2.41
C VAL A 120 -11.07 -11.58 -0.96
N ILE A 121 -11.52 -12.55 -0.15
CA ILE A 121 -11.11 -12.69 1.25
C ILE A 121 -9.62 -13.00 1.32
N GLU A 122 -9.14 -13.98 0.55
CA GLU A 122 -7.72 -14.37 0.52
C GLU A 122 -6.82 -13.18 0.14
N ALA A 123 -7.16 -12.47 -0.93
CA ALA A 123 -6.43 -11.28 -1.36
C ALA A 123 -6.42 -10.17 -0.29
N SER A 124 -7.57 -9.95 0.36
CA SER A 124 -7.70 -8.94 1.42
C SER A 124 -6.85 -9.29 2.64
N VAL A 125 -6.90 -10.56 3.08
CA VAL A 125 -6.13 -11.04 4.23
C VAL A 125 -4.64 -10.97 3.94
N GLY A 126 -4.19 -11.44 2.77
CA GLY A 126 -2.79 -11.36 2.37
C GLY A 126 -2.26 -9.92 2.37
N PHE A 127 -3.06 -8.99 1.83
CA PHE A 127 -2.68 -7.57 1.79
C PHE A 127 -2.68 -6.90 3.19
N LEU A 128 -3.60 -7.28 4.08
CA LEU A 128 -3.58 -6.83 5.47
C LEU A 128 -2.34 -7.34 6.22
N ILE A 129 -1.98 -8.61 6.06
CA ILE A 129 -0.76 -9.18 6.66
C ILE A 129 0.47 -8.44 6.15
N TYR A 130 0.56 -8.23 4.83
CA TYR A 130 1.63 -7.45 4.21
C TYR A 130 1.73 -6.03 4.80
N SER A 131 0.60 -5.33 4.89
CA SER A 131 0.56 -3.95 5.39
C SER A 131 0.92 -3.86 6.87
N LEU A 132 0.42 -4.78 7.70
CA LEU A 132 0.75 -4.89 9.11
C LEU A 132 2.23 -5.21 9.35
N ALA A 133 2.79 -6.11 8.55
CA ALA A 133 4.20 -6.48 8.65
C ALA A 133 5.11 -5.27 8.41
N TRP A 134 4.85 -4.50 7.34
CA TRP A 134 5.62 -3.30 7.05
C TRP A 134 5.39 -2.16 8.04
N HIS A 135 4.15 -1.95 8.48
CA HIS A 135 3.84 -0.96 9.51
C HIS A 135 4.56 -1.28 10.83
N SER A 136 4.54 -2.55 11.26
CA SER A 136 5.26 -3.02 12.45
C SER A 136 6.77 -2.86 12.29
N TYR A 137 7.33 -3.25 11.13
CA TYR A 137 8.74 -3.06 10.83
C TYR A 137 9.16 -1.59 10.93
N LEU A 138 8.42 -0.67 10.32
CA LEU A 138 8.69 0.76 10.35
C LEU A 138 8.55 1.36 11.76
N SER A 139 7.65 0.82 12.58
CA SER A 139 7.39 1.31 13.94
C SER A 139 8.44 0.83 14.95
N ASN A 140 8.83 -0.44 14.86
CA ASN A 140 9.61 -1.11 15.90
C ASN A 140 11.11 -1.20 15.59
N SER A 141 11.51 -1.07 14.33
CA SER A 141 12.90 -1.22 13.93
C SER A 141 13.77 -0.08 14.46
N VAL A 142 14.65 -0.40 15.43
CA VAL A 142 15.69 0.51 15.95
C VAL A 142 16.52 1.09 14.80
N ARG A 143 16.82 0.24 13.81
CA ARG A 143 17.61 0.59 12.62
C ARG A 143 16.92 1.69 11.79
N VAL A 144 15.63 1.52 11.49
CA VAL A 144 14.83 2.54 10.77
C VAL A 144 14.82 3.84 11.57
N ARG A 145 14.60 3.78 12.89
CA ARG A 145 14.63 4.99 13.72
C ARG A 145 15.98 5.70 13.70
N ASN A 146 17.10 4.97 13.67
CA ASN A 146 18.43 5.58 13.59
C ASN A 146 18.71 6.21 12.22
N THR A 147 18.09 5.70 11.15
CA THR A 147 18.26 6.23 9.78
C THR A 147 17.43 7.49 9.51
N TYR A 148 16.26 7.62 10.13
CA TYR A 148 15.31 8.73 9.88
C TYR A 148 15.07 9.63 11.11
N ARG A 149 15.98 9.57 12.10
CA ARG A 149 16.06 10.52 13.21
C ARG A 149 16.72 11.79 12.74
#